data_AF-A0A427CCD8-F1
#
_entry.id   AF-A0A427CCD8-F1
#
_cell.length_a   1.000
_cell.length_b   1.000
_cell.length_c   1.000
_cell.angle_alpha   90.00
_cell.angle_beta   90.00
_cell.angle_gamma   90.00
#
_symmetry.space_group_name_H-M   'P 1'
#
loop_
_entity.id
_entity.type
_entity.pdbx_description
1 polymer ?
#
loop_
_entity_poly.entity_id
_entity_poly.type
_entity_poly.pdbx_seq_one_letter_code
_entity_poly.pdbx_strand_id
1 'polypeptide(L)'
;MRSPLLRSSLLVLSLAVLTACGGKDDAEADAATTSSLPVSVAAAQTQVMPRTVLVSGPVSAYEEMQLGVEISGQRVTALNVDVGQYVKKGQILLQLDHRTLDSELAQAEASLRQAQASQELAHLNYQRSEKLAAEKLISESSLDELRANRLNAEAQTATARASRDSAQLRR
;
A
#
# COMPACT_ATOMS: atom_id res chain seq x y z
N MET A 1 115.78 -75.03 -21.57
CA MET A 1 116.89 -75.08 -20.59
C MET A 1 116.87 -73.80 -19.76
N ARG A 2 116.79 -73.97 -18.43
CA ARG A 2 117.13 -73.00 -17.34
C ARG A 2 116.12 -71.89 -16.99
N SER A 3 115.39 -72.18 -15.92
CA SER A 3 114.81 -71.32 -14.88
C SER A 3 115.84 -70.38 -14.21
N PRO A 4 115.49 -69.51 -13.23
CA PRO A 4 114.26 -68.74 -12.97
C PRO A 4 114.49 -67.36 -12.27
N LEU A 5 113.41 -66.71 -11.81
CA LEU A 5 113.24 -66.03 -10.50
C LEU A 5 114.43 -65.23 -9.93
N LEU A 6 114.37 -63.88 -9.94
CA LEU A 6 114.84 -63.06 -8.79
C LEU A 6 114.60 -61.55 -8.93
N ARG A 7 114.34 -61.02 -10.13
CA ARG A 7 114.09 -59.57 -10.32
C ARG A 7 112.61 -59.17 -10.16
N SER A 8 111.79 -60.14 -9.75
CA SER A 8 110.35 -60.10 -9.53
C SER A 8 109.90 -59.44 -8.23
N SER A 9 110.77 -58.79 -7.45
CA SER A 9 110.39 -58.29 -6.11
C SER A 9 110.38 -56.78 -5.92
N LEU A 10 110.94 -55.97 -6.83
CA LEU A 10 111.15 -54.54 -6.51
C LEU A 10 110.48 -53.52 -7.45
N LEU A 11 109.93 -53.95 -8.58
CA LEU A 11 109.16 -53.06 -9.47
C LEU A 11 107.64 -53.28 -9.38
N VAL A 12 107.22 -54.24 -8.54
CA VAL A 12 105.82 -54.61 -8.26
C VAL A 12 105.16 -53.68 -7.22
N LEU A 13 105.93 -52.79 -6.56
CA LEU A 13 105.44 -51.99 -5.43
C LEU A 13 105.03 -50.55 -5.78
N SER A 14 105.46 -49.99 -6.93
CA SER A 14 105.21 -48.57 -7.25
C SER A 14 104.16 -48.33 -8.35
N LEU A 15 103.69 -49.39 -9.01
CA LEU A 15 102.69 -49.28 -10.10
C LEU A 15 101.31 -49.84 -9.71
N ALA A 16 101.15 -50.31 -8.46
CA ALA A 16 99.95 -50.97 -7.95
C ALA A 16 98.91 -50.03 -7.31
N VAL A 17 99.14 -48.72 -7.25
CA VAL A 17 98.27 -47.81 -6.48
C VAL A 17 97.33 -46.95 -7.34
N LEU A 18 97.52 -46.84 -8.66
CA LEU A 18 96.81 -45.79 -9.41
C LEU A 18 95.89 -46.20 -10.59
N THR A 19 95.79 -47.45 -11.03
CA THR A 19 95.03 -47.74 -12.27
C THR A 19 94.32 -49.10 -12.39
N ALA A 20 94.05 -49.86 -11.33
CA ALA A 20 93.45 -51.20 -11.48
C ALA A 20 92.42 -51.58 -10.41
N CYS A 21 91.21 -51.03 -10.52
CA CYS A 21 89.89 -51.64 -10.22
C CYS A 21 88.81 -50.57 -10.52
N GLY A 22 87.93 -50.66 -11.51
CA GLY A 22 87.48 -51.83 -12.26
C GLY A 22 86.44 -52.62 -11.47
N GLY A 23 85.17 -52.19 -11.52
CA GLY A 23 84.02 -52.89 -10.93
C GLY A 23 82.75 -52.53 -11.69
N LYS A 24 82.20 -53.53 -12.39
CA LYS A 24 81.01 -53.53 -13.22
C LYS A 24 79.93 -54.16 -12.34
N ASP A 25 78.91 -53.40 -11.95
CA ASP A 25 77.71 -53.93 -11.31
C ASP A 25 76.48 -53.62 -12.16
N ASP A 26 75.63 -54.62 -12.20
CA ASP A 26 74.58 -54.86 -13.15
C ASP A 26 73.42 -53.86 -13.06
N ALA A 27 72.67 -53.83 -14.16
CA ALA A 27 71.44 -53.11 -14.32
C ALA A 27 70.41 -53.55 -13.27
N GLU A 28 70.25 -52.76 -12.22
CA GLU A 28 68.99 -52.63 -11.52
C GLU A 28 68.20 -51.54 -12.26
N ALA A 29 67.10 -51.94 -12.89
CA ALA A 29 66.16 -51.06 -13.53
C ALA A 29 65.52 -50.12 -12.49
N ASP A 30 66.13 -48.96 -12.26
CA ASP A 30 65.41 -47.85 -11.66
C ASP A 30 64.56 -47.25 -12.78
N ALA A 31 63.36 -47.81 -12.90
CA ALA A 31 62.25 -47.13 -13.52
C ALA A 31 62.28 -45.71 -12.94
N ALA A 32 62.57 -44.71 -13.79
CA ALA A 32 62.19 -43.35 -13.50
C ALA A 32 60.66 -43.32 -13.47
N THR A 33 60.09 -43.84 -12.38
CA THR A 33 58.74 -43.58 -11.95
C THR A 33 58.74 -42.09 -11.71
N THR A 34 58.28 -41.33 -12.70
CA THR A 34 57.63 -40.07 -12.43
C THR A 34 56.64 -40.36 -11.32
N SER A 35 57.00 -39.94 -10.11
CA SER A 35 56.18 -40.10 -8.91
C SER A 35 54.89 -39.33 -9.19
N SER A 36 53.89 -40.03 -9.70
CA SER A 36 52.57 -39.46 -9.93
C SER A 36 51.85 -39.49 -8.61
N LEU A 37 51.80 -38.34 -7.93
CA LEU A 37 50.94 -38.20 -6.77
C LEU A 37 49.49 -38.40 -7.23
N PRO A 38 48.73 -39.34 -6.63
CA PRO A 38 47.33 -39.53 -6.99
C PRO A 38 46.55 -38.28 -6.60
N VAL A 39 46.05 -37.56 -7.59
CA VAL A 39 45.20 -36.38 -7.40
C VAL A 39 43.76 -36.74 -7.74
N SER A 40 42.86 -36.47 -6.80
CA SER A 40 41.43 -36.61 -7.03
C SER A 40 40.93 -35.39 -7.79
N VAL A 41 40.32 -35.61 -8.95
CA VAL A 41 39.70 -34.56 -9.77
C VAL A 41 38.18 -34.71 -9.74
N ALA A 42 37.48 -33.58 -9.66
CA ALA A 42 36.03 -33.52 -9.79
C ALA A 42 35.67 -32.70 -11.04
N ALA A 43 34.77 -33.23 -11.89
CA ALA A 43 34.27 -32.50 -13.05
C ALA A 43 33.32 -31.39 -12.61
N ALA A 44 33.57 -30.15 -13.05
CA ALA A 44 32.69 -29.03 -12.76
C ALA A 44 31.32 -29.24 -13.42
N GLN A 45 30.24 -29.16 -12.62
CA GLN A 45 28.86 -29.25 -13.11
C GLN A 45 28.15 -27.95 -12.82
N THR A 46 27.54 -27.36 -13.86
CA THR A 46 26.70 -26.17 -13.70
C THR A 46 25.34 -26.61 -13.16
N GLN A 47 25.03 -26.19 -11.93
CA GLN A 47 23.73 -26.38 -11.33
C GLN A 47 23.11 -25.02 -11.01
N VAL A 48 21.81 -24.89 -11.27
CA VAL A 48 21.05 -23.68 -10.93
C VAL A 48 20.83 -23.68 -9.42
N MET A 49 21.61 -22.88 -8.70
CA MET A 49 21.40 -22.69 -7.26
C MET A 49 20.43 -21.53 -7.03
N PRO A 50 19.28 -21.76 -6.36
CA PRO A 50 18.39 -20.67 -5.98
C PRO A 50 19.09 -19.78 -4.95
N ARG A 51 19.36 -18.54 -5.32
CA ARG A 51 19.94 -17.53 -4.42
C ARG A 51 18.82 -16.80 -3.69
N THR A 52 18.28 -17.41 -2.64
CA THR A 52 17.28 -16.79 -1.78
C THR A 52 17.94 -16.08 -0.60
N VAL A 53 17.48 -14.88 -0.29
CA VAL A 53 17.86 -14.14 0.93
C VAL A 53 16.64 -14.15 1.85
N LEU A 54 16.76 -14.76 3.03
CA LEU A 54 15.74 -14.65 4.08
C LEU A 54 15.84 -13.26 4.71
N VAL A 55 14.75 -12.51 4.65
CA VAL A 55 14.63 -11.20 5.28
C VAL A 55 13.38 -11.18 6.14
N SER A 56 13.48 -10.63 7.33
CA SER A 56 12.35 -10.37 8.23
C SER A 56 12.16 -8.87 8.39
N GLY A 57 10.92 -8.40 8.32
CA GLY A 57 10.55 -7.01 8.55
C GLY A 57 9.14 -6.92 9.14
N PRO A 58 8.78 -5.78 9.76
CA PRO A 58 7.43 -5.58 10.27
C PRO A 58 6.42 -5.53 9.12
N VAL A 59 5.26 -6.12 9.35
CA VAL A 59 4.11 -6.03 8.43
C VAL A 59 3.14 -5.01 9.02
N SER A 60 2.74 -4.03 8.21
CA SER A 60 1.74 -3.04 8.56
C SER A 60 0.49 -3.21 7.69
N ALA A 61 -0.63 -2.64 8.14
CA ALA A 61 -1.81 -2.52 7.30
C ALA A 61 -1.46 -1.71 6.03
N TYR A 62 -2.04 -2.11 4.90
CA TYR A 62 -1.89 -1.38 3.64
C TYR A 62 -2.63 -0.03 3.70
N GLU A 63 -3.80 -0.01 4.33
CA GLU A 63 -4.61 1.17 4.61
C GLU A 63 -5.09 1.12 6.06
N GLU A 64 -4.85 2.21 6.80
CA GLU A 64 -5.35 2.39 8.17
C GLU A 64 -6.28 3.61 8.18
N MET A 65 -7.51 3.43 8.64
CA MET A 65 -8.51 4.50 8.71
C MET A 65 -9.12 4.54 10.11
N GLN A 66 -9.07 5.72 10.73
CA GLN A 66 -9.76 5.96 11.99
C GLN A 66 -11.23 6.25 11.72
N LEU A 67 -12.11 5.43 12.30
CA LEU A 67 -13.56 5.61 12.22
C LEU A 67 -14.02 6.51 13.36
N GLY A 68 -14.62 7.64 13.01
CA GLY A 68 -15.24 8.57 13.94
C GLY A 68 -16.68 8.88 13.54
N VAL A 69 -17.45 9.41 14.47
CA VAL A 69 -18.81 9.89 14.21
C VAL A 69 -18.73 11.38 13.88
N GLU A 70 -19.26 11.78 12.72
CA GLU A 70 -19.27 13.19 12.27
C GLU A 70 -20.16 14.08 13.15
N ILE A 71 -21.21 13.49 13.71
CA ILE A 71 -22.23 14.17 14.51
C ILE A 71 -22.02 13.87 16.00
N SER A 72 -21.60 14.88 16.75
CA SER A 72 -21.34 14.76 18.19
C SER A 72 -22.64 14.85 19.02
N GLY A 73 -22.66 14.19 20.19
CA GLY A 73 -23.75 14.32 21.17
C GLY A 73 -24.94 13.39 21.00
N GLN A 74 -24.98 12.55 19.97
CA GLN A 74 -26.04 11.54 19.81
C GLN A 74 -25.78 10.28 20.63
N ARG A 75 -26.88 9.71 21.15
CA ARG A 75 -26.82 8.46 21.89
C ARG A 75 -26.67 7.29 20.93
N VAL A 76 -25.78 6.37 21.26
CA VAL A 76 -25.69 5.08 20.58
C VAL A 76 -26.93 4.26 20.93
N THR A 77 -27.72 3.90 19.93
CA THR A 77 -28.88 3.01 20.06
C THR A 77 -28.45 1.55 19.97
N ALA A 78 -27.50 1.23 19.10
CA ALA A 78 -26.98 -0.12 18.94
C ALA A 78 -25.52 -0.12 18.46
N LEU A 79 -24.76 -1.12 18.89
CA LEU A 79 -23.46 -1.48 18.34
C LEU A 79 -23.61 -2.86 17.68
N ASN A 80 -23.38 -2.93 16.37
CA ASN A 80 -23.66 -4.11 15.55
C ASN A 80 -22.42 -4.97 15.30
N VAL A 81 -21.28 -4.60 15.86
CA VAL A 81 -19.99 -5.26 15.64
C VAL A 81 -19.19 -5.39 16.93
N ASP A 82 -18.43 -6.48 17.02
CA ASP A 82 -17.53 -6.76 18.14
C ASP A 82 -16.08 -6.36 17.82
N VAL A 83 -15.29 -6.16 18.87
CA VAL A 83 -13.87 -5.81 18.74
C VAL A 83 -13.11 -6.95 18.05
N GLY A 84 -12.39 -6.63 16.97
CA GLY A 84 -11.61 -7.59 16.18
C GLY A 84 -12.42 -8.31 15.09
N GLN A 85 -13.71 -7.99 14.93
CA GLN A 85 -14.53 -8.57 13.87
C GLN A 85 -14.17 -8.00 12.50
N TYR A 86 -14.11 -8.85 11.48
CA TYR A 86 -13.93 -8.43 10.10
C TYR A 86 -15.24 -7.82 9.56
N VAL A 87 -15.16 -6.61 9.00
CA VAL A 87 -16.31 -5.85 8.49
C VAL A 87 -16.15 -5.52 7.01
N LYS A 88 -17.27 -5.42 6.29
CA LYS A 88 -17.27 -5.06 4.86
C LYS A 88 -17.65 -3.60 4.66
N LYS A 89 -17.24 -3.03 3.52
CA LYS A 89 -17.65 -1.68 3.12
C LYS A 89 -19.18 -1.58 3.07
N GLY A 90 -19.73 -0.55 3.72
CA GLY A 90 -21.17 -0.29 3.79
C GLY A 90 -21.92 -1.06 4.88
N GLN A 91 -21.23 -1.86 5.69
CA GLN A 91 -21.83 -2.50 6.85
C GLN A 91 -22.10 -1.47 7.95
N ILE A 92 -23.31 -1.51 8.53
CA ILE A 92 -23.68 -0.67 9.67
C ILE A 92 -22.90 -1.19 10.89
N LEU A 93 -22.05 -0.33 11.45
CA LEU A 93 -21.25 -0.65 12.63
C LEU A 93 -21.96 -0.20 13.92
N LEU A 94 -22.59 0.97 13.85
CA LEU A 94 -23.20 1.68 14.97
C LEU A 94 -24.49 2.34 14.49
N GLN A 95 -25.52 2.31 15.32
CA GLN A 95 -26.74 3.06 15.08
C GLN A 95 -26.88 4.18 16.12
N LEU A 96 -27.08 5.41 15.64
CA LEU A 96 -27.32 6.58 16.48
C LEU A 96 -28.82 6.84 16.62
N ASP A 97 -29.20 7.44 17.75
CA ASP A 97 -30.57 7.92 17.96
C ASP A 97 -30.84 9.13 17.05
N HIS A 98 -31.73 8.94 16.08
CA HIS A 98 -32.08 9.90 15.04
C HIS A 98 -33.37 10.66 15.35
N ARG A 99 -34.01 10.44 16.52
CA ARG A 99 -35.31 11.06 16.84
C ARG A 99 -35.26 12.58 16.88
N THR A 100 -34.15 13.15 17.34
CA THR A 100 -33.94 14.60 17.35
C THR A 100 -33.74 15.14 15.93
N LEU A 101 -32.95 14.43 15.10
CA LEU A 101 -32.71 14.79 13.71
C LEU A 101 -33.99 14.72 12.87
N ASP A 102 -34.80 13.69 13.08
CA ASP A 102 -36.11 13.57 12.43
C ASP A 102 -37.07 14.69 12.86
N SER A 103 -37.03 15.11 14.12
CA SER A 103 -37.85 16.22 14.63
C SER A 103 -37.40 17.57 14.03
N GLU A 104 -36.09 17.79 13.92
CA GLU A 104 -35.52 18.98 13.27
C GLU A 104 -35.86 19.03 11.77
N LEU A 105 -35.78 17.89 11.08
CA LEU A 105 -36.18 17.78 9.67
C LEU A 105 -37.67 18.07 9.51
N ALA A 106 -38.52 17.49 10.36
CA ALA A 106 -39.97 17.76 10.33
C ALA A 106 -40.30 19.23 10.59
N GLN A 107 -39.57 19.88 11.50
CA GLN A 107 -39.69 21.32 11.75
C GLN A 107 -39.30 22.14 10.51
N ALA A 108 -38.17 21.83 9.87
CA ALA A 108 -37.73 22.53 8.67
C ALA A 108 -38.69 22.32 7.48
N GLU A 109 -39.26 21.12 7.34
CA GLU A 109 -40.30 20.84 6.34
C GLU A 109 -41.60 21.62 6.60
N ALA A 110 -42.00 21.76 7.87
CA ALA A 110 -43.15 22.60 8.22
C ALA A 110 -42.89 24.07 7.90
N SER A 111 -41.71 24.60 8.21
CA SER A 111 -41.31 25.96 7.86
C SER A 111 -41.27 26.19 6.34
N LEU A 112 -40.81 25.20 5.57
CA LEU A 112 -40.86 25.25 4.11
C LEU A 112 -42.31 25.31 3.60
N ARG A 113 -43.21 24.48 4.12
CA ARG A 113 -44.63 24.50 3.73
C ARG A 113 -45.28 25.85 4.07
N GLN A 114 -44.94 26.44 5.21
CA GLN A 114 -45.42 27.77 5.59
C GLN A 114 -44.94 28.85 4.61
N ALA A 115 -43.65 28.82 4.23
CA ALA A 115 -43.09 29.78 3.27
C ALA A 115 -43.68 29.60 1.85
N GLN A 116 -43.92 28.36 1.43
CA GLN A 116 -44.59 28.08 0.16
C GLN A 116 -46.02 28.64 0.14
N ALA A 117 -46.77 28.48 1.24
CA ALA A 117 -48.11 29.04 1.36
C ALA A 117 -48.10 30.58 1.31
N SER A 118 -47.13 31.24 1.94
CA SER A 118 -47.00 32.70 1.86
C SER A 118 -46.57 33.18 0.47
N GLN A 119 -45.68 32.45 -0.20
CA GLN A 119 -45.32 32.70 -1.60
C GLN A 119 -46.53 32.61 -2.52
N GLU A 120 -47.33 31.56 -2.40
CA GLU A 120 -48.53 31.38 -3.21
C GLU A 120 -49.54 32.52 -2.98
N LEU A 121 -49.77 32.90 -1.73
CA LEU A 121 -50.63 34.03 -1.40
C LEU A 121 -50.13 35.34 -2.03
N ALA A 122 -48.84 35.64 -1.90
CA ALA A 122 -48.22 36.84 -2.48
C ALA A 122 -48.29 36.81 -4.01
N HIS A 123 -48.11 35.64 -4.63
CA HIS A 123 -48.23 35.45 -6.07
C HIS A 123 -49.66 35.73 -6.56
N LEU A 124 -50.67 35.14 -5.92
CA LEU A 124 -52.08 35.37 -6.26
C LEU A 124 -52.51 36.83 -6.06
N ASN A 125 -51.97 37.51 -5.05
CA ASN A 125 -52.24 38.93 -4.82
C ASN A 125 -51.60 39.79 -5.91
N TYR A 126 -50.35 39.52 -6.29
CA TYR A 126 -49.68 40.21 -7.41
C TYR A 126 -50.45 40.00 -8.73
N GLN A 127 -50.83 38.76 -9.05
CA GLN A 127 -51.59 38.46 -10.27
C GLN A 127 -52.94 39.19 -10.32
N ARG A 128 -53.66 39.26 -9.19
CA ARG A 128 -54.92 40.03 -9.11
C ARG A 128 -54.68 41.51 -9.37
N SER A 129 -53.69 42.08 -8.71
CA SER A 129 -53.37 43.50 -8.83
C SER A 129 -52.84 43.87 -10.21
N GLU A 130 -52.14 42.98 -10.89
CA GLU A 130 -51.69 43.19 -12.28
C GLU A 130 -52.88 43.36 -13.24
N LYS A 131 -53.94 42.55 -13.07
CA LYS A 131 -55.19 42.71 -13.83
C LYS A 131 -55.89 44.04 -13.52
N LEU A 132 -55.97 44.40 -12.24
CA LEU A 132 -56.58 45.67 -11.82
C LEU A 132 -55.78 46.89 -12.29
N ALA A 133 -54.45 46.80 -12.37
CA ALA A 133 -53.60 47.86 -12.91
C ALA A 133 -53.80 48.04 -14.42
N ALA A 134 -53.98 46.95 -15.17
CA ALA A 134 -54.32 47.03 -16.59
C ALA A 134 -55.66 47.76 -16.82
N GLU A 135 -56.60 47.62 -15.89
CA GLU A 135 -57.87 48.35 -15.86
C GLU A 135 -57.77 49.76 -15.23
N LYS A 136 -56.57 50.21 -14.85
CA LYS A 136 -56.29 51.49 -14.16
C LYS A 136 -57.03 51.68 -12.83
N LEU A 137 -57.35 50.58 -12.14
CA LEU A 137 -58.08 50.59 -10.87
C LEU A 137 -57.15 50.69 -9.64
N ILE A 138 -55.83 50.55 -9.82
CA ILE A 138 -54.82 50.70 -8.76
C ILE A 138 -53.65 51.58 -9.21
N SER A 139 -52.90 52.16 -8.27
CA SER A 139 -51.69 52.92 -8.57
C SER A 139 -50.51 52.02 -8.91
N GLU A 140 -49.58 52.52 -9.74
CA GLU A 140 -48.32 51.83 -10.05
C GLU A 140 -47.52 51.52 -8.78
N SER A 141 -47.47 52.46 -7.83
CA SER A 141 -46.79 52.27 -6.54
C SER A 141 -47.30 51.06 -5.76
N SER A 142 -48.62 50.81 -5.80
CA SER A 142 -49.24 49.66 -5.10
C SER A 142 -48.89 48.34 -5.80
N LEU A 143 -48.80 48.35 -7.13
CA LEU A 143 -48.37 47.19 -7.90
C LEU A 143 -46.90 46.86 -7.65
N ASP A 144 -46.04 47.88 -7.57
CA ASP A 144 -44.61 47.71 -7.24
C ASP A 144 -44.40 47.17 -5.82
N GLU A 145 -45.19 47.61 -4.85
CA GLU A 145 -45.16 47.06 -3.48
C GLU A 145 -45.53 45.58 -3.46
N LEU A 146 -46.59 45.18 -4.18
CA LEU A 146 -46.98 43.77 -4.30
C LEU A 146 -45.96 42.93 -5.06
N ARG A 147 -45.31 43.51 -6.08
CA ARG A 147 -44.20 42.85 -6.78
C ARG A 147 -43.04 42.60 -5.82
N ALA A 148 -42.66 43.59 -5.03
CA ALA A 148 -41.60 43.45 -4.02
C ALA A 148 -41.98 42.39 -2.97
N ASN A 149 -43.24 42.38 -2.51
CA ASN A 149 -43.72 41.37 -1.56
C ASN A 149 -43.64 39.94 -2.15
N ARG A 150 -44.05 39.76 -3.41
CA ARG A 150 -43.90 38.47 -4.12
C ARG A 150 -42.46 37.99 -4.16
N LEU A 151 -41.53 38.87 -4.52
CA LEU A 151 -40.09 38.55 -4.58
C LEU A 151 -39.54 38.22 -3.19
N ASN A 152 -39.97 38.94 -2.14
CA ASN A 152 -39.58 38.64 -0.77
C ASN A 152 -40.08 37.26 -0.32
N ALA A 153 -41.33 36.90 -0.63
CA ALA A 153 -41.89 35.60 -0.27
C ALA A 153 -41.23 34.44 -1.04
N GLU A 154 -40.83 34.66 -2.30
CA GLU A 154 -40.03 33.72 -3.09
C GLU A 154 -38.64 33.51 -2.47
N ALA A 155 -37.96 34.60 -2.08
CA ALA A 155 -36.66 34.52 -1.40
C ALA A 155 -36.76 33.81 -0.04
N GLN A 156 -37.83 34.04 0.73
CA GLN A 156 -38.10 33.32 1.97
C GLN A 156 -38.29 31.82 1.74
N THR A 157 -39.00 31.44 0.68
CA THR A 157 -39.16 30.02 0.30
C THR A 157 -37.82 29.39 -0.09
N ALA A 158 -36.98 30.10 -0.86
CA ALA A 158 -35.64 29.62 -1.20
C ALA A 158 -34.77 29.40 0.06
N THR A 159 -34.86 30.31 1.02
CA THR A 159 -34.15 30.20 2.31
C THR A 159 -34.65 29.01 3.13
N ALA A 160 -35.98 28.82 3.20
CA ALA A 160 -36.57 27.69 3.90
C ALA A 160 -36.21 26.34 3.24
N ARG A 161 -36.12 26.28 1.90
CA ARG A 161 -35.63 25.09 1.17
C ARG A 161 -34.20 24.77 1.56
N ALA A 162 -33.30 25.76 1.53
CA ALA A 162 -31.91 25.57 1.91
C ALA A 162 -31.77 25.09 3.38
N SER A 163 -32.59 25.61 4.28
CA SER A 163 -32.63 25.15 5.67
C SER A 163 -33.05 23.67 5.79
N ARG A 164 -34.11 23.26 5.08
CA ARG A 164 -34.56 21.86 5.01
C ARG A 164 -33.47 20.96 4.43
N ASP A 165 -32.85 21.36 3.33
CA ASP A 165 -31.79 20.58 2.69
C ASP A 165 -30.58 20.41 3.62
N SER A 166 -30.23 21.45 4.40
CA SER A 166 -29.18 21.34 5.42
C SER A 166 -29.55 20.36 6.55
N ALA A 167 -30.82 20.29 6.96
CA ALA A 167 -31.29 19.35 7.96
C ALA A 167 -31.28 17.92 7.41
N GLN A 168 -31.61 17.74 6.13
CA GLN A 168 -31.58 16.45 5.46
C GLN A 168 -30.15 15.89 5.31
N LEU A 169 -29.15 16.74 5.10
CA LEU A 169 -27.74 16.31 5.04
C LEU A 169 -27.17 15.85 6.39
N ARG A 170 -27.78 16.27 7.50
CA ARG A 170 -27.36 15.86 8.85
C ARG A 170 -27.93 14.50 9.27
N ARG A 171 -28.86 13.92 8.50
CA ARG A 171 -29.50 12.63 8.74
C ARG A 171 -28.79 11.52 8.00
#